data_AF-A0A938ZSX5-F1
#
_entry.id   AF-A0A938ZSX5-F1
#
_cell.length_a   1.000
_cell.length_b   1.000
_cell.length_c   1.000
_cell.angle_alpha   90.00
_cell.angle_beta   90.00
_cell.angle_gamma   90.00
#
_symmetry.space_group_name_H-M   'P 1'
#
loop_
_entity.id
_entity.type
_entity.pdbx_description
1 polymer ?
#
loop_
_entity_poly.entity_id
_entity_poly.type
_entity_poly.pdbx_seq_one_letter_code
_entity_poly.pdbx_strand_id
1 'polypeptide(L)'
;MRQLLLVLTSIVTVSSLNIPVMTTAGTTPNLSEMRLVQKLNCNNAQTQAAINECAKLSYQNTDKKLNRVYQQLLSTLESSRKQKFIAAQLAWIKFRDTNCEFERSRYEGGSIVPTIYFGCLENTTKLRTQQLQEYLKPNP
;
A
#
# COMPACT_ATOMS: atom_id res chain seq x y z
N MET A 1 -16.56 -34.96 -13.12
CA MET A 1 -17.83 -35.40 -12.50
C MET A 1 -18.58 -34.14 -12.08
N ARG A 2 -19.30 -33.45 -12.98
CA ARG A 2 -20.63 -33.78 -13.51
C ARG A 2 -21.62 -34.09 -12.38
N GLN A 3 -22.42 -33.12 -11.98
CA GLN A 3 -23.85 -33.39 -11.84
C GLN A 3 -24.70 -32.23 -12.35
N LEU A 4 -25.54 -32.62 -13.29
CA LEU A 4 -26.59 -31.91 -13.99
C LEU A 4 -27.93 -32.35 -13.36
N LEU A 5 -29.00 -31.57 -13.60
CA LEU A 5 -30.44 -31.94 -13.51
C LEU A 5 -31.03 -31.94 -12.07
N LEU A 6 -32.28 -31.53 -11.80
CA LEU A 6 -33.38 -30.98 -12.59
C LEU A 6 -34.39 -30.36 -11.61
N VAL A 7 -35.15 -29.42 -12.14
CA VAL A 7 -36.29 -28.71 -11.54
C VAL A 7 -37.45 -29.68 -11.28
N LEU A 8 -38.13 -29.57 -10.13
CA LEU A 8 -39.53 -30.00 -9.98
C LEU A 8 -40.28 -28.97 -9.14
N THR A 9 -41.29 -28.42 -9.79
CA THR A 9 -42.25 -27.40 -9.37
C THR A 9 -43.21 -27.90 -8.29
N SER A 10 -43.53 -27.07 -7.33
CA SER A 10 -44.85 -27.09 -6.68
C SER A 10 -45.30 -25.65 -6.48
N ILE A 11 -46.27 -25.28 -7.31
CA ILE A 11 -46.98 -24.00 -7.27
C ILE A 11 -47.98 -24.09 -6.11
N VAL A 12 -47.85 -23.21 -5.12
CA VAL A 12 -48.97 -22.82 -4.25
C VAL A 12 -49.15 -21.32 -4.42
N THR A 13 -50.17 -20.94 -5.18
CA THR A 13 -50.65 -19.58 -5.28
C THR A 13 -51.43 -19.23 -4.02
N VAL A 14 -50.82 -18.44 -3.13
CA VAL A 14 -51.59 -17.64 -2.17
C VAL A 14 -51.51 -16.19 -2.64
N SER A 15 -52.60 -15.77 -3.27
CA SER A 15 -52.86 -14.38 -3.61
C SER A 15 -53.18 -13.61 -2.32
N SER A 16 -52.17 -13.02 -1.72
CA SER A 16 -52.31 -12.00 -0.68
C SER A 16 -52.02 -10.63 -1.29
N LEU A 17 -52.97 -9.71 -1.13
CA LEU A 17 -52.93 -8.32 -1.59
C LEU A 17 -51.65 -7.63 -1.09
N ASN A 18 -50.70 -7.34 -1.99
CA ASN A 18 -49.55 -6.50 -1.69
C ASN A 18 -50.02 -5.04 -1.63
N ILE A 19 -50.17 -4.53 -0.42
CA ILE A 19 -50.19 -3.08 -0.15
C ILE A 19 -48.77 -2.57 -0.46
N PRO A 20 -48.59 -1.51 -1.26
CA PRO A 20 -47.29 -0.87 -1.37
C PRO A 20 -47.01 -0.15 -0.05
N VAL A 21 -46.32 -0.82 0.87
CA VAL A 21 -45.63 -0.14 1.95
C VAL A 21 -44.48 0.61 1.29
N MET A 22 -44.62 1.93 1.20
CA MET A 22 -43.52 2.82 0.86
C MET A 22 -42.56 2.83 2.04
N THR A 23 -41.71 1.79 2.14
CA THR A 23 -40.53 1.81 3.00
C THR A 23 -39.62 2.91 2.48
N THR A 24 -39.67 4.08 3.10
CA THR A 24 -38.57 5.03 3.01
C THR A 24 -37.36 4.32 3.59
N ALA A 25 -36.39 4.00 2.72
CA ALA A 25 -35.07 3.57 3.13
C ALA A 25 -34.45 4.72 3.94
N GLY A 26 -34.61 4.67 5.26
CA GLY A 26 -33.84 5.45 6.19
C GLY A 26 -32.42 4.91 6.21
N THR A 27 -31.62 5.26 5.21
CA THR A 27 -30.18 5.11 5.29
C THR A 27 -29.71 6.09 6.37
N THR A 28 -29.69 5.65 7.64
CA THR A 28 -28.89 6.34 8.66
C THR A 28 -27.47 6.40 8.10
N PRO A 29 -26.91 7.59 7.85
CA PRO A 29 -25.52 7.69 7.44
C PRO A 29 -24.69 7.05 8.55
N ASN A 30 -24.00 5.96 8.22
CA ASN A 30 -23.08 5.37 9.15
C ASN A 30 -21.99 6.41 9.44
N LEU A 31 -21.93 6.87 10.69
CA LEU A 31 -20.94 7.85 11.16
C LEU A 31 -19.50 7.36 10.96
N SER A 32 -19.28 6.07 10.65
CA SER A 32 -17.97 5.53 10.26
C SER A 32 -17.54 5.87 8.83
N GLU A 33 -18.45 6.28 7.95
CA GLU A 33 -18.16 6.59 6.54
C GLU A 33 -18.02 8.10 6.27
N MET A 34 -18.34 8.95 7.23
CA MET A 34 -18.08 10.40 7.13
C MET A 34 -16.64 10.74 7.51
N ARG A 35 -15.67 10.03 6.94
CA ARG A 35 -14.31 10.55 6.88
C ARG A 35 -14.30 11.53 5.73
N LEU A 36 -14.61 12.80 6.03
CA LEU A 36 -14.26 13.93 5.20
C LEU A 36 -12.83 13.66 4.69
N VAL A 37 -12.65 13.51 3.37
CA VAL A 37 -11.33 13.39 2.74
C VAL A 37 -10.69 14.76 2.82
N GLN A 38 -10.42 15.22 4.04
CA GLN A 38 -9.64 16.41 4.27
C GLN A 38 -8.24 16.04 3.85
N LYS A 39 -7.81 16.61 2.72
CA LYS A 39 -6.47 16.43 2.18
C LYS A 39 -5.47 16.72 3.30
N LEU A 40 -4.77 15.70 3.76
CA LEU A 40 -3.77 15.80 4.81
C LEU A 40 -2.69 16.80 4.40
N ASN A 41 -2.51 17.87 5.17
CA ASN A 41 -1.48 18.87 4.90
C ASN A 41 -0.17 18.47 5.58
N CYS A 42 0.72 17.82 4.84
CA CYS A 42 2.02 17.39 5.36
C CYS A 42 3.03 18.51 5.56
N ASN A 43 2.75 19.73 5.08
CA ASN A 43 3.59 20.89 5.37
C ASN A 43 3.31 21.48 6.76
N ASN A 44 2.21 21.09 7.41
CA ASN A 44 1.80 21.62 8.70
C ASN A 44 1.06 20.57 9.55
N ALA A 45 1.54 19.32 9.56
CA ALA A 45 0.93 18.26 10.36
C ALA A 45 1.10 18.52 11.86
N GLN A 46 -0.01 18.69 12.59
CA GLN A 46 0.01 19.08 14.00
C GLN A 46 -0.17 17.91 14.99
N THR A 47 -0.83 16.83 14.57
CA THR A 47 -1.05 15.66 15.42
C THR A 47 -0.05 14.57 15.08
N GLN A 48 0.34 13.76 16.06
CA GLN A 48 1.24 12.63 15.80
C GLN A 48 0.64 11.64 14.78
N ALA A 49 -0.68 11.47 14.75
CA ALA A 49 -1.36 10.67 13.73
C ALA A 49 -1.17 11.26 12.32
N ALA A 50 -1.30 12.58 12.17
CA ALA A 50 -1.04 13.26 10.91
C ALA A 50 0.44 13.16 10.50
N ILE A 51 1.37 13.33 11.44
CA ILE A 51 2.82 13.19 11.21
C ILE A 51 3.15 11.76 10.73
N ASN A 52 2.61 10.74 11.40
CA ASN A 52 2.80 9.34 11.04
C ASN A 52 2.31 9.05 9.60
N GLU A 53 1.12 9.55 9.24
CA GLU A 53 0.60 9.36 7.89
C GLU A 53 1.42 10.13 6.84
N CYS A 54 1.93 11.32 7.17
CA CYS A 54 2.82 12.08 6.29
C CYS A 54 4.15 11.37 6.05
N ALA A 55 4.76 10.77 7.08
CA ALA A 55 5.97 9.96 6.94
C ALA A 55 5.73 8.77 6.00
N LYS A 56 4.59 8.09 6.16
CA LYS A 56 4.17 6.99 5.27
C LYS A 56 4.01 7.45 3.82
N LEU A 57 3.31 8.56 3.57
CA LEU A 57 3.13 9.11 2.23
C LEU A 57 4.47 9.49 1.58
N SER A 58 5.39 10.06 2.37
CA SER A 58 6.74 10.40 1.92
C SER A 58 7.54 9.17 1.50
N TYR A 59 7.52 8.12 2.32
CA TYR A 59 8.10 6.83 1.97
C TYR A 59 7.48 6.26 0.70
N GLN A 60 6.15 6.21 0.59
CA GLN A 60 5.45 5.69 -0.61
C GLN A 60 5.83 6.44 -1.88
N ASN A 61 5.99 7.77 -1.82
CA ASN A 61 6.44 8.55 -2.97
C ASN A 61 7.88 8.20 -3.37
N THR A 62 8.76 8.02 -2.38
CA THR A 62 10.15 7.60 -2.61
C THR A 62 10.21 6.17 -3.18
N ASP A 63 9.41 5.24 -2.67
CA ASP A 63 9.34 3.86 -3.15
C ASP A 63 8.83 3.79 -4.60
N LYS A 64 7.84 4.62 -4.96
CA LYS A 64 7.42 4.79 -6.37
C LYS A 64 8.58 5.25 -7.25
N LYS A 65 9.42 6.17 -6.78
CA LYS A 65 10.61 6.61 -7.52
C LYS A 65 11.63 5.47 -7.67
N LEU A 66 11.91 4.72 -6.60
CA LEU A 66 12.79 3.55 -6.65
C LEU A 66 12.30 2.54 -7.69
N ASN A 67 11.01 2.20 -7.68
CA ASN A 67 10.43 1.23 -8.61
C ASN A 67 10.55 1.68 -10.08
N ARG A 68 10.38 2.99 -10.37
CA ARG A 68 10.63 3.51 -11.72
C ARG A 68 12.08 3.31 -12.16
N VAL A 69 13.04 3.67 -11.30
CA VAL A 69 14.48 3.50 -11.60
C VAL A 69 14.85 2.01 -11.72
N TYR A 70 14.27 1.16 -10.86
CA TYR A 70 14.45 -0.29 -10.93
C TYR A 70 14.00 -0.84 -12.29
N GLN A 71 12.81 -0.46 -12.78
CA GLN A 71 12.32 -0.92 -14.08
C GLN A 71 13.17 -0.39 -15.24
N GLN A 72 13.60 0.88 -15.17
CA GLN A 72 14.53 1.46 -16.14
C GLN A 72 15.83 0.65 -16.20
N LEU A 73 16.49 0.43 -15.07
CA LEU A 73 17.73 -0.35 -15.03
C LEU A 73 17.51 -1.80 -15.47
N LEU A 74 16.44 -2.44 -15.01
CA LEU A 74 16.13 -3.80 -15.42
C LEU A 74 16.01 -3.91 -16.94
N SER A 75 15.45 -2.90 -17.62
CA SER A 75 15.31 -2.89 -19.09
C SER A 75 16.63 -2.86 -19.86
N THR A 76 17.71 -2.32 -19.26
CA THR A 76 19.02 -2.17 -19.93
C THR A 76 19.95 -3.38 -19.74
N LEU A 77 19.60 -4.30 -18.85
CA LEU A 77 20.46 -5.43 -18.49
C LEU A 77 20.22 -6.65 -19.38
N GLU A 78 21.29 -7.35 -19.75
CA GLU A 78 21.22 -8.69 -20.33
C GLU A 78 20.76 -9.74 -19.31
N SER A 79 20.22 -10.87 -19.76
CA SER A 79 19.55 -11.88 -18.91
C SER A 79 20.35 -12.32 -17.69
N SER A 80 21.65 -12.59 -17.85
CA SER A 80 22.51 -13.01 -16.74
C SER A 80 22.74 -11.91 -15.70
N ARG A 81 22.82 -10.64 -16.13
CA ARG A 81 22.93 -9.47 -15.24
C ARG A 81 21.58 -9.15 -14.59
N LYS A 82 20.46 -9.29 -15.30
CA LYS A 82 19.10 -9.14 -14.75
C LYS A 82 18.87 -10.04 -13.55
N GLN A 83 19.19 -11.33 -13.66
CA GLN A 83 19.01 -12.28 -12.56
C GLN A 83 19.82 -11.90 -11.31
N LYS A 84 21.10 -11.55 -11.49
CA LYS A 84 21.96 -11.07 -10.38
C LYS A 84 21.41 -9.79 -9.76
N PHE A 85 20.93 -8.87 -10.58
CA PHE A 85 20.35 -7.62 -10.12
C PHE A 85 19.07 -7.83 -9.30
N ILE A 86 18.16 -8.69 -9.77
CA ILE A 86 16.94 -9.06 -9.04
C ILE A 86 17.29 -9.67 -7.67
N ALA A 87 18.22 -10.62 -7.63
CA ALA A 87 18.67 -11.23 -6.38
C ALA A 87 19.24 -10.18 -5.41
N ALA A 88 20.04 -9.24 -5.90
CA ALA A 88 20.55 -8.14 -5.09
C ALA A 88 19.45 -7.21 -4.57
N GLN A 89 18.39 -6.95 -5.34
CA GLN A 89 17.24 -6.17 -4.83
C GLN A 89 16.47 -6.90 -3.75
N LEU A 90 16.20 -8.20 -3.92
CA LEU A 90 15.50 -8.99 -2.92
C LEU A 90 16.26 -9.02 -1.59
N ALA A 91 17.58 -9.20 -1.64
CA ALA A 91 18.44 -9.12 -0.46
C ALA A 91 18.42 -7.73 0.16
N TRP A 92 18.46 -6.67 -0.65
CA TRP A 92 18.36 -5.29 -0.16
C TRP A 92 17.01 -5.00 0.52
N ILE A 93 15.88 -5.48 -0.02
CA ILE A 93 14.56 -5.34 0.61
C ILE A 93 14.58 -5.99 1.99
N LYS A 94 15.11 -7.22 2.09
CA LYS A 94 15.22 -7.91 3.38
C LYS A 94 16.06 -7.10 4.37
N PHE A 95 17.22 -6.60 3.95
CA PHE A 95 18.05 -5.71 4.76
C PHE A 95 17.27 -4.48 5.22
N ARG A 96 16.66 -3.72 4.30
CA ARG A 96 15.89 -2.50 4.59
C ARG A 96 14.84 -2.77 5.65
N ASP A 97 14.03 -3.79 5.44
CA ASP A 97 12.91 -4.07 6.33
C ASP A 97 13.43 -4.49 7.72
N THR A 98 14.42 -5.39 7.79
CA THR A 98 15.01 -5.81 9.09
C THR A 98 15.73 -4.69 9.82
N ASN A 99 16.42 -3.81 9.09
CA ASN A 99 17.10 -2.65 9.66
C ASN A 99 16.09 -1.65 10.21
N CYS A 100 15.03 -1.33 9.47
CA CYS A 100 14.02 -0.38 9.93
C CYS A 100 13.17 -0.93 11.08
N GLU A 101 12.96 -2.25 11.14
CA GLU A 101 12.41 -2.92 12.31
C GLU A 101 13.32 -2.74 13.54
N PHE A 102 14.62 -2.95 13.39
CA PHE A 102 15.60 -2.71 14.46
C PHE A 102 15.61 -1.23 14.90
N GLU A 103 15.66 -0.27 13.96
CA GLU A 103 15.69 1.16 14.29
C GLU A 103 14.44 1.60 15.07
N ARG A 104 13.25 1.14 14.67
CA ARG A 104 12.00 1.48 15.37
C ARG A 104 11.89 0.81 16.75
N SER A 105 12.57 -0.31 16.98
CA SER A 105 12.44 -1.11 18.22
C SER A 105 12.79 -0.32 19.48
N ARG A 106 13.70 0.67 19.37
CA ARG A 106 14.07 1.58 20.46
C ARG A 106 12.89 2.36 21.04
N TYR A 107 11.83 2.54 20.26
CA TYR A 107 10.70 3.42 20.58
C TYR A 107 9.39 2.66 20.83
N GLU A 108 9.43 1.32 20.94
CA GLU A 108 8.24 0.48 21.09
C GLU A 108 7.28 0.96 22.19
N GLY A 109 5.98 0.91 21.89
CA GLY A 109 4.92 1.47 22.74
C GLY A 109 4.70 2.98 22.57
N GLY A 110 5.61 3.70 21.93
CA GLY A 110 5.49 5.14 21.67
C GLY A 110 4.67 5.48 20.42
N SER A 111 3.96 6.62 20.46
CA SER A 111 3.20 7.13 19.31
C SER A 111 4.08 7.57 18.12
N ILE A 112 5.39 7.72 18.35
CA ILE A 112 6.40 8.10 17.35
C ILE A 112 6.88 6.92 16.49
N VAL A 113 6.65 5.67 16.91
CA VAL A 113 7.14 4.46 16.23
C VAL A 113 6.90 4.47 14.71
N PRO A 114 5.69 4.80 14.20
CA PRO A 114 5.47 4.82 12.76
C PRO A 114 6.29 5.89 12.04
N THR A 115 6.50 7.06 12.65
CA THR A 115 7.36 8.12 12.08
C THR A 115 8.80 7.61 11.92
N ILE A 116 9.35 6.96 12.95
CA ILE A 116 10.71 6.39 12.89
C ILE A 116 10.80 5.32 11.80
N TYR A 117 9.84 4.40 11.76
CA TYR A 117 9.82 3.31 10.80
C TYR A 117 9.76 3.81 9.35
N PHE A 118 8.79 4.67 9.03
CA PHE A 118 8.66 5.21 7.67
C PHE A 118 9.81 6.14 7.29
N GLY A 119 10.39 6.87 8.25
CA GLY A 119 11.58 7.68 8.03
C GLY A 119 12.80 6.83 7.65
N CYS A 120 13.02 5.71 8.34
CA CYS A 120 14.07 4.74 7.96
C CYS A 120 13.82 4.18 6.56
N LEU A 121 12.60 3.69 6.30
CA LEU A 121 12.24 3.13 4.99
C LEU A 121 12.48 4.14 3.87
N GLU A 122 12.08 5.40 4.06
CA GLU A 122 12.33 6.48 3.11
C GLU A 122 13.82 6.69 2.85
N ASN A 123 14.62 6.87 3.90
CA ASN A 123 16.05 7.17 3.77
C ASN A 123 16.82 6.04 3.08
N THR A 124 16.61 4.79 3.50
CA THR A 124 17.25 3.63 2.86
C THR A 124 16.82 3.49 1.40
N THR A 125 15.55 3.79 1.08
CA THR A 125 15.01 3.76 -0.30
C THR A 125 15.59 4.89 -1.16
N LYS A 126 15.81 6.10 -0.63
CA LYS A 126 16.50 7.20 -1.33
C LYS A 126 17.92 6.81 -1.71
N LEU A 127 18.68 6.27 -0.76
CA LEU A 127 20.06 5.82 -0.99
C LEU A 127 20.12 4.72 -2.06
N ARG A 128 19.21 3.74 -1.98
CA ARG A 128 19.13 2.70 -3.01
C ARG A 128 18.79 3.28 -4.38
N THR A 129 17.84 4.21 -4.45
CA THR A 129 17.48 4.89 -5.69
C THR A 129 18.70 5.55 -6.33
N GLN A 130 19.51 6.27 -5.53
CA GLN A 130 20.74 6.88 -6.01
C GLN A 130 21.72 5.85 -6.57
N GLN A 131 21.97 4.75 -5.84
CA GLN A 131 22.82 3.66 -6.32
C GLN A 131 22.36 3.09 -7.67
N LEU A 132 21.04 2.93 -7.87
CA LEU A 132 20.50 2.44 -9.14
C LEU A 132 20.65 3.45 -10.28
N GLN A 133 20.54 4.74 -9.97
CA GLN A 133 20.79 5.80 -10.93
C GLN A 133 22.26 5.85 -11.35
N GLU A 134 23.20 5.55 -10.46
CA GLU A 134 24.62 5.42 -10.82
C GLU A 134 24.86 4.28 -11.82
N TYR A 135 24.19 3.13 -11.65
CA TYR A 135 24.30 2.01 -12.61
C TYR A 135 23.70 2.29 -13.99
N LEU A 136 22.86 3.33 -14.10
CA LEU A 136 22.29 3.78 -15.37
C LEU A 136 23.19 4.76 -16.14
N LYS A 137 24.23 5.31 -15.49
CA LYS A 137 25.14 6.23 -16.18
C LYS A 137 25.95 5.46 -17.22
N PRO A 138 26.21 6.04 -18.40
CA PRO A 138 27.14 5.48 -19.36
C PRO A 138 28.51 5.29 -18.69
N ASN A 139 29.19 4.18 -19.00
CA ASN A 139 30.60 4.06 -18.64
C ASN A 139 31.37 5.17 -19.39
N PRO A 140 32.24 5.92 -18.73
CA PRO A 140 33.16 6.84 -19.41
C PRO A 140 34.10 6.07 -20.36
#